data_AF-A0A4Y9QFI4-F1
#
_entry.id   AF-A0A4Y9QFI4-F1
#
_cell.length_a   1.000
_cell.length_b   1.000
_cell.length_c   1.000
_cell.angle_alpha   90.00
_cell.angle_beta   90.00
_cell.angle_gamma   90.00
#
_symmetry.space_group_name_H-M   'P 1'
#
loop_
_entity.id
_entity.type
_entity.pdbx_description
1 polymer ?
#
loop_
_entity_poly.entity_id
_entity_poly.type
_entity_poly.pdbx_seq_one_letter_code
_entity_poly.pdbx_strand_id
1 'polypeptide(L)'
;MVDQFHDFDAAWADEDDEPVVIKLLGEEWKCKRPSEVPAALLLRLDRLLLSVATGDVPDDMVVDDSLSPESILRQLAGDDNVDAWLGRGLPYKRLMAVNRHLTAVYRGQNPAGEAPAANRQQRRAAAKKKGSGSATS
;
A
#
# COMPACT_ATOMS: atom_id res chain seq x y z
N MET A 1 9.71 35.00 -19.08
CA MET A 1 9.28 33.59 -18.93
C MET A 1 9.49 33.28 -17.46
N VAL A 2 8.44 33.05 -16.70
CA VAL A 2 8.55 32.77 -15.26
C VAL A 2 8.56 31.26 -15.14
N ASP A 3 9.71 30.69 -14.75
CA ASP A 3 9.81 29.26 -14.53
C ASP A 3 8.94 28.88 -13.33
N GLN A 4 8.00 27.97 -13.55
CA GLN A 4 7.15 27.42 -12.50
C GLN A 4 7.90 26.27 -11.83
N PHE A 5 8.56 26.55 -10.71
CA PHE A 5 9.20 25.52 -9.89
C PHE A 5 8.17 24.81 -9.01
N HIS A 6 8.24 23.49 -8.97
CA HIS A 6 7.44 22.66 -8.06
C HIS A 6 8.36 22.09 -6.98
N ASP A 7 8.13 22.46 -5.74
CA ASP A 7 8.87 21.97 -4.58
C ASP A 7 8.17 20.72 -4.03
N PHE A 8 8.75 19.56 -4.30
CA PHE A 8 8.21 18.27 -3.85
C PHE A 8 8.46 18.04 -2.34
N ASP A 9 9.54 18.59 -1.79
CA ASP A 9 9.84 18.45 -0.35
C ASP A 9 8.78 19.19 0.47
N ALA A 10 8.38 20.38 0.03
CA ALA A 10 7.27 21.12 0.63
C ALA A 10 5.91 20.41 0.43
N ALA A 11 5.71 19.75 -0.71
CA ALA A 11 4.46 19.03 -0.99
C ALA A 11 4.29 17.76 -0.15
N TRP A 12 5.39 17.11 0.24
CA TRP A 12 5.37 15.86 1.02
C TRP A 12 5.48 16.05 2.53
N ALA A 13 5.86 17.26 2.99
CA ALA A 13 6.03 17.55 4.42
C ALA A 13 4.78 17.28 5.27
N ASP A 14 3.59 17.33 4.67
CA ASP A 14 2.29 17.11 5.32
C ASP A 14 1.66 15.74 4.96
N GLU A 15 2.34 14.86 4.23
CA GLU A 15 1.79 13.53 3.94
C GLU A 15 1.87 12.63 5.18
N ASP A 16 0.70 12.32 5.75
CA ASP A 16 0.55 11.39 6.86
C ASP A 16 1.09 10.00 6.50
N ASP A 17 2.28 9.68 6.99
CA ASP A 17 2.92 8.37 6.88
C ASP A 17 2.37 7.39 7.93
N GLU A 18 1.10 7.02 7.76
CA GLU A 18 0.41 6.07 8.63
C GLU A 18 0.51 4.62 8.14
N PRO A 19 0.56 3.63 9.06
CA PRO A 19 0.57 2.23 8.68
C PRO A 19 -0.75 1.81 8.00
N VAL A 20 -0.64 0.95 7.00
CA VAL A 20 -1.81 0.32 6.38
C VAL A 20 -2.44 -0.65 7.39
N VAL A 21 -3.74 -0.57 7.62
CA VAL A 21 -4.46 -1.44 8.57
C VAL A 21 -5.41 -2.36 7.81
N ILE A 22 -5.31 -3.67 8.07
CA ILE A 22 -6.24 -4.67 7.52
C ILE A 22 -6.96 -5.41 8.63
N LYS A 23 -8.18 -5.90 8.34
CA LYS A 23 -8.93 -6.80 9.23
C LYS A 23 -8.78 -8.23 8.75
N LEU A 24 -8.20 -9.08 9.59
CA LEU A 24 -7.94 -10.47 9.26
C LEU A 24 -8.04 -11.32 10.52
N LEU A 25 -8.69 -12.50 10.39
CA LEU A 25 -8.88 -13.44 11.51
C LEU A 25 -9.58 -12.82 12.74
N GLY A 26 -10.46 -11.83 12.52
CA GLY A 26 -11.18 -11.14 13.60
C GLY A 26 -10.39 -10.03 14.29
N GLU A 27 -9.16 -9.75 13.85
CA GLU A 27 -8.27 -8.74 14.45
C GLU A 27 -7.84 -7.69 13.44
N GLU A 28 -7.44 -6.52 13.94
CA GLU A 28 -6.81 -5.45 13.16
C GLU A 28 -5.29 -5.62 13.17
N TRP A 29 -4.70 -5.68 11.98
CA TRP A 29 -3.27 -5.85 11.77
C TRP A 29 -2.70 -4.59 11.13
N LYS A 30 -1.70 -4.01 11.80
CA LYS A 30 -0.94 -2.88 11.27
C LYS A 30 0.19 -3.43 10.40
N CYS A 31 0.06 -3.25 9.10
CA CYS A 31 1.11 -3.48 8.13
C CYS A 31 2.11 -2.32 8.15
N LYS A 32 3.13 -2.38 7.29
CA LYS A 32 4.12 -1.30 7.17
C LYS A 32 3.48 0.05 6.80
N ARG A 33 4.24 1.11 7.03
CA ARG A 33 3.92 2.44 6.53
C ARG A 33 4.34 2.56 5.07
N PRO A 34 3.72 3.43 4.27
CA PRO A 34 4.15 3.73 2.91
C PRO A 34 5.65 4.08 2.82
N SER A 35 6.19 4.87 3.77
CA SER A 35 7.61 5.25 3.78
C SER A 35 8.57 4.07 4.03
N GLU A 36 8.10 3.00 4.68
CA GLU A 36 8.89 1.81 5.03
C GLU A 36 8.94 0.78 3.89
N VAL A 37 8.11 0.96 2.85
CA VAL A 37 8.08 0.08 1.69
C VAL A 37 9.02 0.63 0.61
N PRO A 38 10.04 -0.15 0.17
CA PRO A 38 10.93 0.32 -0.88
C PRO A 38 10.18 0.63 -2.18
N ALA A 39 10.29 1.85 -2.70
CA ALA A 39 9.68 2.23 -3.98
C ALA A 39 10.15 1.31 -5.13
N ALA A 40 11.39 0.82 -5.07
CA ALA A 40 11.93 -0.15 -6.02
C ALA A 40 11.11 -1.45 -6.10
N LEU A 41 10.53 -1.91 -5.00
CA LEU A 41 9.64 -3.07 -4.98
C LEU A 41 8.37 -2.79 -5.80
N LEU A 42 7.73 -1.64 -5.55
CA LEU A 42 6.49 -1.25 -6.23
C LEU A 42 6.72 -1.03 -7.74
N LEU A 43 7.82 -0.40 -8.12
CA LEU A 43 8.20 -0.20 -9.52
C LEU A 43 8.46 -1.53 -10.25
N ARG A 44 9.11 -2.49 -9.58
CA ARG A 44 9.31 -3.83 -10.14
C ARG A 44 7.98 -4.57 -10.31
N LEU A 45 7.07 -4.45 -9.35
CA LEU A 45 5.72 -5.01 -9.44
C LEU A 45 4.90 -4.38 -10.57
N ASP A 46 4.97 -3.07 -10.74
CA ASP A 46 4.33 -2.36 -11.85
C ASP A 46 4.81 -2.89 -13.19
N ARG A 47 6.13 -3.02 -13.35
CA ARG A 47 6.75 -3.57 -14.56
C ARG A 47 6.27 -4.99 -14.83
N LEU A 48 6.31 -5.87 -13.82
CA LEU A 48 5.85 -7.26 -13.93
C LEU A 48 4.38 -7.34 -14.35
N LEU A 49 3.50 -6.58 -13.70
CA LEU A 49 2.07 -6.58 -13.97
C LEU A 49 1.74 -6.03 -15.36
N LEU A 50 2.47 -5.00 -15.80
CA LEU A 50 2.35 -4.45 -17.15
C LEU A 50 2.80 -5.47 -18.21
N SER A 51 3.91 -6.17 -17.98
CA SER A 51 4.39 -7.24 -18.85
C SER A 51 3.41 -8.40 -18.96
N VAL A 52 2.81 -8.81 -17.84
CA VAL A 52 1.76 -9.84 -17.85
C VAL A 52 0.52 -9.37 -18.62
N ALA A 53 0.13 -8.10 -18.48
CA ALA A 53 -1.05 -7.55 -19.15
C ALA A 53 -0.86 -7.36 -20.67
N THR A 54 0.35 -7.02 -21.10
CA THR A 54 0.69 -6.78 -22.51
C THR A 54 1.18 -8.04 -23.23
N GLY A 55 1.52 -9.09 -22.48
CA GLY A 55 2.17 -10.28 -23.01
C GLY A 55 3.62 -10.03 -23.44
N ASP A 56 4.14 -8.83 -23.21
CA ASP A 56 5.49 -8.42 -23.57
C ASP A 56 6.37 -8.47 -22.32
N VAL A 57 7.13 -9.56 -22.20
CA VAL A 57 8.08 -9.77 -21.11
C VAL A 57 9.45 -9.31 -21.59
N PRO A 58 10.00 -8.22 -21.03
CA PRO A 58 11.34 -7.77 -21.37
C PRO A 58 12.37 -8.86 -21.09
N ASP A 59 13.33 -9.07 -21.99
CA ASP A 59 14.38 -10.09 -21.84
C ASP A 59 15.24 -9.88 -20.57
N ASP A 60 15.28 -8.66 -20.02
CA ASP A 60 15.98 -8.32 -18.77
C ASP A 60 15.13 -8.56 -17.50
N MET A 61 13.89 -9.00 -17.64
CA MET A 61 13.00 -9.25 -16.51
C MET A 61 13.33 -10.57 -15.81
N VAL A 62 14.29 -10.51 -14.88
CA VAL A 62 14.60 -11.63 -14.00
C VAL A 62 13.64 -11.61 -12.81
N VAL A 63 12.76 -12.62 -12.74
CA VAL A 63 11.96 -12.88 -11.54
C VAL A 63 12.86 -13.65 -10.57
N ASP A 64 13.50 -12.93 -9.66
CA ASP A 64 14.24 -13.52 -8.54
C ASP A 64 13.30 -13.80 -7.35
N ASP A 65 13.81 -14.50 -6.32
CA ASP A 65 13.02 -14.86 -5.13
C ASP A 65 12.45 -13.65 -4.37
N SER A 66 13.00 -12.43 -4.59
CA SER A 66 12.50 -11.20 -3.97
C SER A 66 11.15 -10.74 -4.54
N LEU A 67 10.76 -11.26 -5.71
CA LEU A 67 9.46 -11.02 -6.34
C LEU A 67 8.48 -12.20 -6.18
N SER A 68 8.80 -13.17 -5.32
CA SER A 68 7.84 -14.20 -4.93
C SER A 68 6.64 -13.60 -4.18
N PRO A 69 5.42 -14.16 -4.32
CA PRO A 69 4.23 -13.68 -3.62
C PRO A 69 4.38 -13.59 -2.10
N GLU A 70 5.16 -14.50 -1.51
CA GLU A 70 5.45 -14.48 -0.08
C GLU A 70 6.42 -13.36 0.29
N SER A 71 7.52 -13.19 -0.45
CA SER A 71 8.48 -12.12 -0.21
C SER A 71 7.86 -10.73 -0.34
N ILE A 72 7.02 -10.53 -1.37
CA ILE A 72 6.24 -9.29 -1.52
C ILE A 72 5.35 -9.08 -0.30
N LEU A 73 4.61 -10.11 0.11
CA LEU A 73 3.70 -10.00 1.24
C LEU A 73 4.44 -9.64 2.54
N ARG A 74 5.59 -10.26 2.81
CA ARG A 74 6.45 -9.95 3.96
C ARG A 74 6.98 -8.52 3.90
N GLN A 75 7.39 -8.07 2.72
CA GLN A 75 7.86 -6.69 2.54
C GLN A 75 6.77 -5.65 2.76
N LEU A 76 5.49 -5.96 2.49
CA LEU A 76 4.34 -5.04 2.66
C LEU A 76 3.68 -5.14 4.05
N ALA A 77 3.52 -6.35 4.56
CA ALA A 77 2.83 -6.63 5.81
C ALA A 77 3.76 -6.62 7.03
N GLY A 78 5.05 -6.91 6.85
CA GLY A 78 5.99 -7.21 7.93
C GLY A 78 6.07 -8.71 8.22
N ASP A 79 7.27 -9.19 8.53
CA ASP A 79 7.54 -10.62 8.78
C ASP A 79 6.71 -11.18 9.94
N ASP A 80 6.66 -10.45 11.07
CA ASP A 80 5.92 -10.85 12.26
C ASP A 80 4.43 -11.09 11.98
N ASN A 81 3.82 -10.24 11.13
CA ASN A 81 2.43 -10.38 10.76
C ASN A 81 2.20 -11.63 9.90
N VAL A 82 3.07 -11.86 8.91
CA VAL A 82 2.96 -13.04 8.04
C VAL A 82 3.16 -14.32 8.84
N ASP A 83 4.15 -14.36 9.72
CA ASP A 83 4.40 -15.52 10.59
C ASP A 83 3.23 -15.77 11.54
N ALA A 84 2.63 -14.72 12.11
CA ALA A 84 1.44 -14.85 12.94
C ALA A 84 0.23 -15.37 12.17
N TRP A 85 0.02 -14.93 10.92
CA TRP A 85 -1.09 -15.41 10.09
C TRP A 85 -0.92 -16.87 9.70
N LEU A 86 0.30 -17.27 9.31
CA LEU A 86 0.63 -18.65 8.99
C LEU A 86 0.52 -19.55 10.23
N GLY A 87 1.02 -19.10 11.38
CA GLY A 87 0.90 -19.80 12.67
C GLY A 87 -0.55 -19.99 13.13
N ARG A 88 -1.44 -19.07 12.77
CA ARG A 88 -2.89 -19.20 12.99
C ARG A 88 -3.62 -20.03 11.92
N GLY A 89 -2.89 -20.62 10.97
CA GLY A 89 -3.44 -21.50 9.95
C GLY A 89 -4.16 -20.77 8.82
N LEU A 90 -3.76 -19.54 8.47
CA LEU A 90 -4.33 -18.84 7.32
C LEU A 90 -4.04 -19.64 6.03
N PRO A 91 -5.06 -20.11 5.29
CA PRO A 91 -4.85 -20.92 4.10
C PRO A 91 -4.24 -20.09 2.98
N TYR A 92 -3.40 -20.74 2.15
CA TYR A 92 -2.68 -20.11 1.04
C TYR A 92 -3.58 -19.26 0.12
N LYS A 93 -4.79 -19.73 -0.21
CA LYS A 93 -5.75 -18.96 -1.04
C LYS A 93 -6.13 -17.61 -0.41
N ARG A 94 -6.30 -17.56 0.91
CA ARG A 94 -6.58 -16.30 1.64
C ARG A 94 -5.34 -15.43 1.73
N LEU A 95 -4.17 -16.03 1.94
CA LEU A 95 -2.89 -15.33 1.92
C LEU A 95 -2.66 -14.60 0.58
N MET A 96 -2.94 -15.27 -0.53
CA MET A 96 -2.87 -14.67 -1.87
C MET A 96 -3.88 -13.54 -2.08
N ALA A 97 -5.07 -13.64 -1.48
CA ALA A 97 -6.04 -12.54 -1.50
C ALA A 97 -5.54 -11.32 -0.72
N VAL A 98 -4.92 -11.53 0.46
CA VAL A 98 -4.29 -10.46 1.24
C VAL A 98 -3.14 -9.82 0.45
N ASN A 99 -2.29 -10.62 -0.19
CA ASN A 99 -1.19 -10.10 -1.01
C ASN A 99 -1.70 -9.20 -2.15
N ARG A 100 -2.72 -9.64 -2.88
CA ARG A 100 -3.34 -8.81 -3.94
C ARG A 100 -3.94 -7.52 -3.39
N HIS A 101 -4.62 -7.59 -2.24
CA HIS A 101 -5.22 -6.44 -1.59
C HIS A 101 -4.14 -5.42 -1.18
N LEU A 102 -3.12 -5.85 -0.44
CA LEU A 102 -2.03 -4.96 0.00
C LEU A 102 -1.29 -4.36 -1.19
N THR A 103 -0.97 -5.16 -2.20
CA THR A 103 -0.32 -4.66 -3.43
C THR A 103 -1.14 -3.55 -4.09
N ALA A 104 -2.46 -3.70 -4.17
CA ALA A 104 -3.33 -2.65 -4.71
C ALA A 104 -3.33 -1.39 -3.83
N VAL A 105 -3.41 -1.54 -2.50
CA VAL A 105 -3.40 -0.41 -1.56
C VAL A 105 -2.11 0.41 -1.67
N TYR A 106 -0.94 -0.24 -1.65
CA TYR A 106 0.35 0.44 -1.74
C TYR A 106 0.61 1.07 -3.11
N ARG A 107 -0.01 0.55 -4.17
CA ARG A 107 -0.01 1.17 -5.50
C ARG A 107 -1.03 2.31 -5.64
N GLY A 108 -1.75 2.66 -4.57
CA GLY A 108 -2.81 3.68 -4.59
C GLY A 108 -4.03 3.29 -5.43
N GLN A 109 -4.19 2.00 -5.75
CA GLN A 109 -5.32 1.48 -6.52
C GLN A 109 -6.49 1.17 -5.59
N ASN A 110 -7.71 1.21 -6.11
CA ASN A 110 -8.89 0.79 -5.37
C ASN A 110 -8.99 -0.75 -5.45
N PRO A 111 -8.79 -1.51 -4.35
CA PRO A 111 -8.84 -2.95 -4.40
C PRO A 111 -10.26 -3.41 -4.81
N ALA A 112 -10.35 -4.23 -5.85
CA ALA A 112 -11.63 -4.83 -6.26
C ALA A 112 -12.07 -5.87 -5.22
N GLY A 113 -13.16 -5.60 -4.51
CA GLY A 113 -13.70 -6.41 -3.43
C GLY A 113 -13.66 -5.65 -2.11
N GLU A 114 -14.83 -5.24 -1.64
CA GLU A 114 -15.03 -4.43 -0.42
C GLU A 114 -14.22 -4.95 0.78
N ALA A 115 -13.17 -4.21 1.13
CA ALA A 115 -12.89 -3.89 2.52
C ALA A 115 -13.26 -2.41 2.69
N PRO A 116 -14.04 -2.03 3.72
CA PRO A 116 -14.51 -0.66 3.85
C PRO A 116 -13.31 0.28 3.91
N ALA A 117 -13.29 1.24 2.99
CA ALA A 117 -12.32 2.33 2.93
C ALA A 117 -12.53 3.27 4.13
N ALA A 118 -12.16 2.83 5.34
CA ALA A 118 -12.32 3.64 6.53
C ALA A 118 -11.24 4.73 6.65
N ASN A 119 -10.07 4.59 6.03
CA ASN A 119 -8.97 5.52 6.32
C ASN A 119 -8.83 6.72 5.39
N ARG A 120 -9.07 6.63 4.08
CA ARG A 120 -8.72 7.76 3.18
C ARG A 120 -9.83 8.80 2.96
N GLN A 121 -11.08 8.37 2.82
CA GLN A 121 -12.21 9.28 2.54
C GLN A 121 -12.89 9.82 3.82
N GLN A 122 -13.00 9.02 4.88
CA GLN A 122 -13.60 9.49 6.14
C GLN A 122 -12.71 10.49 6.89
N ARG A 123 -11.37 10.39 6.77
CA ARG A 123 -10.43 11.33 7.41
C ARG A 123 -10.33 12.69 6.73
N ARG A 124 -10.42 12.74 5.38
CA ARG A 124 -10.52 14.01 4.64
C ARG A 124 -11.77 14.82 5.02
N ALA A 125 -12.87 14.16 5.36
CA ALA A 125 -14.07 14.82 5.89
C ALA A 125 -13.89 15.34 7.34
N ALA A 126 -13.08 14.65 8.17
CA ALA A 126 -12.79 15.07 9.54
C ALA A 126 -11.79 16.24 9.61
N ALA A 127 -10.77 16.27 8.74
CA ALA A 127 -9.80 17.36 8.67
C ALA A 127 -10.47 18.70 8.24
N LYS A 128 -11.44 18.63 7.32
CA LYS A 128 -12.18 19.83 6.86
C LYS A 128 -13.11 20.43 7.92
N LYS A 129 -13.52 19.65 8.94
CA LYS A 129 -14.34 20.14 10.07
C LYS A 129 -13.54 20.83 11.17
N LYS A 130 -12.22 20.60 11.28
CA LYS A 130 -11.37 21.25 12.29
C LYS A 130 -10.81 22.61 11.86
N GLY A 131 -10.84 22.95 10.57
CA GLY A 131 -10.33 24.23 10.05
C GLY A 131 -11.36 25.38 9.94
N SER A 132 -12.64 25.15 10.24
CA SER A 132 -13.72 26.14 10.05
C SER A 132 -14.28 26.70 11.36
N GLY A 133 -13.44 26.86 12.38
CA GLY A 133 -13.89 27.23 13.72
C GLY A 133 -12.88 28.03 14.53
N SER A 134 -12.30 29.10 13.97
CA SER A 134 -11.69 30.16 14.77
C SER A 134 -11.74 31.51 14.05
N ALA A 135 -12.91 32.14 14.04
CA ALA A 135 -13.05 33.56 13.75
C ALA A 135 -14.22 34.13 14.56
N THR A 136 -13.98 34.32 15.86
CA THR A 136 -14.74 35.25 16.70
C THR A 136 -13.85 35.72 17.83
N SER A 137 -13.27 36.91 17.68
CA SER A 137 -13.23 37.96 18.70
C SER A 137 -12.81 39.25 18.00
#